data_AF-A0A7V9EGH9-F1
#
_entry.id   AF-A0A7V9EGH9-F1
#
_cell.length_a   1.000
_cell.length_b   1.000
_cell.length_c   1.000
_cell.angle_alpha   90.00
_cell.angle_beta   90.00
_cell.angle_gamma   90.00
#
_symmetry.space_group_name_H-M   'P 1'
#
loop_
_entity.id
_entity.type
_entity.pdbx_description
1 polymer ?
#
loop_
_entity_poly.entity_id
_entity_poly.type
_entity_poly.pdbx_seq_one_letter_code
_entity_poly.pdbx_strand_id
1 'polypeptide(L)'
;MAYPDLPSEQAYLDHAYECLDRMREVLVRSAGAGATDVAAEAIEAWATRRLRSYEDAERSLCFGRLDIEGGEDPLYVGRRWVDDDDGVVVVNWQAPAARPFYTATPVQPHGVRLRRRFRTEGRTLTGISDEALNGSLADAASVVDDFLLEELERT
;
A
#
# COMPACT_ATOMS: atom_id res chain seq x y z
N MET A 1 -0.02 -17.16 16.52
CA MET A 1 -1.20 -16.94 15.66
C MET A 1 -0.79 -17.24 14.22
N ALA A 2 -1.42 -18.22 13.56
CA ALA A 2 -1.05 -18.58 12.19
C ALA A 2 -1.94 -17.79 11.23
N TYR A 3 -1.36 -16.80 10.55
CA TYR A 3 -2.01 -16.05 9.48
C TYR A 3 -1.69 -16.78 8.17
N PRO A 4 -2.55 -17.70 7.67
CA PRO A 4 -2.26 -18.52 6.50
C PRO A 4 -2.04 -17.69 5.23
N ASP A 5 -2.55 -16.46 5.22
CA ASP A 5 -2.43 -15.52 4.10
C ASP A 5 -1.12 -14.71 4.12
N LEU A 6 -0.34 -14.73 5.22
CA LEU A 6 0.93 -13.97 5.28
C LEU A 6 1.87 -14.27 4.11
N PRO A 7 2.09 -15.54 3.69
CA PRO A 7 2.98 -15.84 2.57
C PRO A 7 2.48 -15.30 1.23
N SER A 8 1.17 -15.33 0.96
CA SER A 8 0.63 -14.81 -0.30
C SER A 8 0.68 -13.29 -0.34
N GLU A 9 0.39 -12.62 0.77
CA GLU A 9 0.53 -11.17 0.88
C GLU A 9 1.99 -10.74 0.80
N GLN A 10 2.91 -11.47 1.44
CA GLN A 10 4.34 -11.21 1.30
C GLN A 10 4.78 -11.32 -0.15
N ALA A 11 4.37 -12.37 -0.87
CA ALA A 11 4.71 -12.54 -2.28
C ALA A 11 4.19 -11.38 -3.15
N TYR A 12 2.99 -10.86 -2.85
CA TYR A 12 2.48 -9.66 -3.52
C TYR A 12 3.32 -8.42 -3.21
N LEU A 13 3.71 -8.23 -1.95
CA LEU A 13 4.57 -7.10 -1.56
C LEU A 13 5.95 -7.20 -2.21
N ASP A 14 6.52 -8.40 -2.31
CA ASP A 14 7.79 -8.63 -2.99
C ASP A 14 7.71 -8.18 -4.45
N HIS A 15 6.66 -8.61 -5.18
CA HIS A 15 6.39 -8.14 -6.55
C HIS A 15 6.22 -6.62 -6.62
N ALA A 16 5.47 -6.02 -5.71
CA ALA A 16 5.28 -4.57 -5.66
C ALA A 16 6.60 -3.82 -5.44
N TYR A 17 7.50 -4.35 -4.61
CA TYR A 17 8.83 -3.79 -4.40
C TYR A 17 9.74 -3.97 -5.61
N GLU A 18 9.69 -5.11 -6.29
CA GLU A 18 10.41 -5.32 -7.56
C GLU A 18 9.95 -4.32 -8.63
N CYS A 19 8.65 -4.08 -8.74
CA CYS A 19 8.10 -3.06 -9.63
C CYS A 19 8.57 -1.65 -9.24
N LEU A 20 8.55 -1.32 -7.95
CA LEU A 20 9.06 -0.04 -7.43
C LEU A 20 10.54 0.16 -7.80
N ASP A 21 11.37 -0.86 -7.62
CA ASP A 21 12.79 -0.84 -7.93
C ASP A 21 13.01 -0.61 -9.43
N ARG A 22 12.30 -1.33 -10.30
CA ARG A 22 12.33 -1.12 -11.76
C ARG A 22 11.98 0.31 -12.15
N MET A 23 10.90 0.86 -11.58
CA MET A 23 10.50 2.25 -11.84
C MET A 23 11.57 3.25 -11.36
N ARG A 24 12.21 2.98 -10.21
CA ARG A 24 13.29 3.82 -9.67
C ARG A 24 14.48 3.83 -10.60
N GLU A 25 14.89 2.67 -11.11
CA GLU A 25 16.01 2.55 -12.04
C GLU A 25 15.78 3.32 -13.34
N VAL A 26 14.57 3.24 -13.91
CA VAL A 26 14.21 3.98 -15.13
C VAL A 26 14.36 5.49 -14.90
N LEU A 27 13.88 5.99 -13.75
CA LEU A 27 14.01 7.39 -13.37
C LEU A 27 15.49 7.80 -13.25
N VAL A 28 16.30 7.04 -12.52
CA VAL A 28 17.74 7.33 -12.33
C VAL A 28 18.48 7.35 -13.68
N ARG A 29 18.23 6.37 -14.56
CA ARG A 29 18.83 6.34 -15.89
C ARG A 29 18.43 7.56 -16.74
N SER A 30 17.16 7.94 -16.70
CA SER A 30 16.65 9.10 -17.46
C SER A 30 17.25 10.43 -16.99
N ALA A 31 17.43 10.61 -15.68
CA ALA A 31 17.99 11.83 -15.10
C ALA A 31 19.47 12.01 -15.49
N GLY A 32 20.24 10.93 -15.61
CA GLY A 32 21.65 10.97 -16.01
C GLY A 32 21.91 11.29 -17.49
N ALA A 33 20.90 11.19 -18.36
CA ALA A 33 21.05 11.33 -19.81
C ALA A 33 20.77 12.75 -20.36
N GLY A 34 20.21 13.66 -19.55
CA GLY A 34 19.75 14.98 -20.00
C GLY A 34 20.45 16.15 -19.29
N ALA A 35 21.65 16.53 -19.73
CA ALA A 35 22.35 17.71 -19.21
C ALA A 35 22.56 18.79 -20.30
N THR A 36 21.73 19.85 -20.27
CA THR A 36 22.03 21.19 -20.81
C THR A 36 21.52 22.26 -19.82
N ASP A 37 22.28 23.35 -19.67
CA ASP A 37 22.49 24.05 -18.38
C ASP A 37 21.26 24.66 -17.67
N VAL A 38 20.20 25.10 -18.36
CA VAL A 38 19.04 25.72 -17.68
C VAL A 38 17.87 24.75 -17.49
N ALA A 39 17.73 23.77 -18.38
CA ALA A 39 16.78 22.67 -18.22
C ALA A 39 17.26 21.68 -17.13
N ALA A 40 18.58 21.56 -16.95
CA ALA A 40 19.19 20.66 -16.00
C ALA A 40 18.74 20.90 -14.54
N GLU A 41 18.72 22.14 -14.07
CA GLU A 41 18.40 22.45 -12.67
C GLU A 41 16.92 22.14 -12.32
N ALA A 42 15.99 22.43 -13.25
CA ALA A 42 14.57 22.08 -13.08
C ALA A 42 14.34 20.55 -13.16
N ILE A 43 15.05 19.85 -14.05
CA ILE A 43 15.03 18.39 -14.17
C ILE A 43 15.61 17.75 -12.91
N GLU A 44 16.70 18.30 -12.37
CA GLU A 44 17.36 17.83 -11.15
C GLU A 44 16.48 18.02 -9.92
N ALA A 45 15.85 19.19 -9.77
CA ALA A 45 14.89 19.45 -8.69
C ALA A 45 13.68 18.51 -8.77
N TRP A 46 13.15 18.28 -9.97
CA TRP A 46 12.07 17.33 -10.21
C TRP A 46 12.49 15.88 -9.88
N ALA A 47 13.67 15.46 -10.35
CA ALA A 47 14.22 14.13 -10.10
C ALA A 47 14.47 13.91 -8.61
N THR A 48 14.99 14.92 -7.90
CA THR A 48 15.22 14.88 -6.45
C THR A 48 13.92 14.72 -5.68
N ARG A 49 12.89 15.52 -6.01
CA ARG A 49 11.55 15.40 -5.41
C ARG A 49 10.97 14.01 -5.67
N ARG A 50 11.15 13.50 -6.89
CA ARG A 50 10.66 12.18 -7.30
C ARG A 50 11.40 11.07 -6.56
N LEU A 51 12.72 11.17 -6.37
CA LEU A 51 13.53 10.18 -5.66
C LEU A 51 13.19 10.09 -4.17
N ARG A 52 12.93 11.23 -3.49
CA ARG A 52 12.47 11.24 -2.09
C ARG A 52 11.20 10.40 -1.88
N SER A 53 10.27 10.48 -2.83
CA SER A 53 9.04 9.66 -2.73
C SER A 53 9.27 8.15 -2.93
N TYR A 54 10.45 7.72 -3.43
CA TYR A 54 10.86 6.32 -3.36
C TYR A 54 11.44 5.98 -1.99
N GLU A 55 12.26 6.85 -1.40
CA GLU A 55 12.85 6.63 -0.06
C GLU A 55 11.77 6.46 1.02
N ASP A 56 10.67 7.20 0.93
CA ASP A 56 9.53 7.04 1.84
C ASP A 56 8.81 5.69 1.64
N ALA A 57 8.77 5.19 0.41
CA ALA A 57 8.14 3.92 0.06
C ALA A 57 9.01 2.71 0.44
N GLU A 58 10.34 2.85 0.46
CA GLU A 58 11.26 1.78 0.89
C GLU A 58 10.97 1.27 2.31
N ARG A 59 10.54 2.16 3.21
CA ARG A 59 10.28 1.78 4.61
C ARG A 59 8.97 1.04 4.80
N SER A 60 7.97 1.33 3.96
CA SER A 60 6.62 0.74 4.00
C SER A 60 5.85 1.20 2.77
N LEU A 61 5.91 0.43 1.68
CA LEU A 61 5.28 0.78 0.40
C LEU A 61 3.77 0.68 0.51
N CYS A 62 3.27 -0.44 1.03
CA CYS A 62 1.87 -0.80 1.09
C CYS A 62 1.45 -0.99 2.54
N PHE A 63 0.33 -0.40 2.93
CA PHE A 63 -0.20 -0.50 4.30
C PHE A 63 -1.46 -1.35 4.40
N GLY A 64 -1.95 -1.87 3.27
CA GLY A 64 -3.08 -2.79 3.25
C GLY A 64 -3.76 -2.86 1.89
N ARG A 65 -4.93 -3.51 1.88
CA ARG A 65 -5.77 -3.63 0.69
C ARG A 65 -7.26 -3.52 1.01
N LEU A 66 -8.05 -3.27 -0.03
CA LEU A 66 -9.50 -3.27 0.00
C LEU A 66 -10.05 -4.31 -0.96
N ASP A 67 -10.94 -5.16 -0.46
CA ASP A 67 -11.72 -6.04 -1.31
C ASP A 67 -13.03 -5.32 -1.64
N ILE A 68 -13.20 -4.93 -2.90
CA ILE A 68 -14.34 -4.15 -3.37
C ILE A 68 -15.46 -5.09 -3.84
N GLU A 69 -16.70 -4.75 -3.54
CA GLU A 69 -17.88 -5.47 -4.02
C GLU A 69 -17.95 -5.46 -5.55
N GLY A 70 -18.03 -6.64 -6.16
CA GLY A 70 -18.03 -6.79 -7.62
C GLY A 70 -16.67 -6.54 -8.28
N GLY A 71 -15.62 -6.27 -7.51
CA GLY A 71 -14.24 -6.25 -8.01
C GLY A 71 -13.67 -7.66 -8.10
N GLU A 72 -12.97 -7.96 -9.19
CA GLU A 72 -12.28 -9.24 -9.39
C GLU A 72 -11.01 -9.31 -8.54
N ASP A 73 -10.28 -8.19 -8.45
CA ASP A 73 -9.02 -8.08 -7.73
C ASP A 73 -9.09 -7.07 -6.57
N PRO A 74 -8.35 -7.31 -5.48
CA PRO A 74 -8.25 -6.38 -4.37
C PRO A 74 -7.43 -5.14 -4.74
N LEU A 75 -7.82 -4.00 -4.18
CA LEU A 75 -7.12 -2.73 -4.33
C LEU A 75 -6.02 -2.60 -3.27
N TYR A 76 -4.76 -2.82 -3.62
CA TYR A 76 -3.64 -2.56 -2.73
C TYR A 76 -3.37 -1.06 -2.61
N VAL A 77 -3.22 -0.58 -1.37
CA VAL A 77 -3.13 0.85 -1.06
C VAL A 77 -1.81 1.14 -0.36
N GLY A 78 -1.08 2.12 -0.90
CA GLY A 78 0.28 2.40 -0.50
C GLY A 78 0.70 3.86 -0.60
N ARG A 79 1.93 4.14 -0.16
CA ARG A 79 2.53 5.48 -0.13
C ARG A 79 2.72 6.07 -1.53
N ARG A 80 2.83 5.20 -2.52
CA ARG A 80 3.16 5.55 -3.89
C ARG A 80 2.40 4.64 -4.85
N TRP A 81 2.08 5.22 -6.01
CA TRP A 81 1.60 4.45 -7.14
C TRP A 81 2.72 3.59 -7.73
N VAL A 82 2.42 2.31 -7.95
CA VAL A 82 3.30 1.32 -8.57
C VAL A 82 2.49 0.56 -9.60
N ASP A 83 3.08 0.32 -10.76
CA ASP A 83 2.51 -0.44 -11.86
C ASP A 83 3.49 -1.46 -12.42
N ASP A 84 2.92 -2.41 -13.15
CA ASP A 84 3.63 -3.32 -14.04
C ASP A 84 2.99 -3.31 -15.43
N ASP A 85 3.34 -4.29 -16.26
CA ASP A 85 2.84 -4.39 -17.64
C ASP A 85 1.35 -4.77 -17.71
N ASP A 86 0.80 -5.34 -16.64
CA ASP A 86 -0.60 -5.81 -16.55
C ASP A 86 -1.52 -4.78 -15.88
N GLY A 87 -0.96 -3.86 -15.09
CA GLY A 87 -1.70 -2.70 -14.58
C GLY A 87 -1.18 -2.14 -13.27
N VAL A 88 -2.10 -1.60 -12.47
CA VAL A 88 -1.76 -0.95 -11.20
C VAL A 88 -1.59 -2.00 -10.11
N VAL A 89 -0.38 -2.06 -9.55
CA VAL A 89 -0.01 -2.95 -8.44
C VAL A 89 -0.27 -2.27 -7.10
N VAL A 90 0.01 -0.97 -6.97
CA VAL A 90 -0.26 -0.21 -5.74
C VAL A 90 -0.91 1.11 -6.08
N VAL A 91 -2.04 1.40 -5.44
CA VAL A 91 -2.71 2.70 -5.53
C VAL A 91 -2.14 3.65 -4.48
N ASN A 92 -1.80 4.87 -4.91
CA ASN A 92 -1.39 5.91 -3.99
C ASN A 92 -2.55 6.30 -3.05
N TRP A 93 -2.27 6.35 -1.74
CA TRP A 93 -3.21 6.74 -0.69
C TRP A 93 -3.93 8.07 -0.92
N GLN A 94 -3.34 8.98 -1.66
CA GLN A 94 -3.91 10.28 -1.99
C GLN A 94 -4.95 10.21 -3.12
N ALA A 95 -5.02 9.09 -3.84
CA ALA A 95 -5.96 8.93 -4.94
C ALA A 95 -7.41 8.81 -4.42
N PRO A 96 -8.40 9.35 -5.14
CA PRO A 96 -9.81 9.22 -4.77
C PRO A 96 -10.27 7.77 -4.55
N ALA A 97 -9.76 6.82 -5.34
CA ALA A 97 -10.06 5.40 -5.24
C ALA A 97 -9.58 4.76 -3.91
N ALA A 98 -8.54 5.32 -3.28
CA ALA A 98 -8.00 4.85 -2.01
C ALA A 98 -8.76 5.40 -0.79
N ARG A 99 -9.60 6.42 -0.95
CA ARG A 99 -10.31 7.08 0.17
C ARG A 99 -11.08 6.12 1.07
N PRO A 100 -11.80 5.10 0.54
CA PRO A 100 -12.51 4.14 1.38
C PRO A 100 -11.62 3.41 2.39
N PHE A 101 -10.31 3.31 2.13
CA PHE A 101 -9.37 2.72 3.08
C PHE A 101 -9.43 3.42 4.45
N TYR A 102 -9.67 4.73 4.46
CA TYR A 102 -9.75 5.53 5.68
C TYR A 102 -11.18 5.90 6.07
N THR A 103 -12.11 5.97 5.11
CA THR A 103 -13.47 6.49 5.36
C THR A 103 -14.53 5.41 5.48
N ALA A 104 -14.29 4.19 4.98
CA ALA A 104 -15.26 3.11 5.05
C ALA A 104 -15.45 2.63 6.49
N THR A 105 -16.72 2.40 6.84
CA THR A 105 -17.17 1.88 8.13
C THR A 105 -18.21 0.79 7.90
N PRO A 106 -18.49 -0.10 8.86
CA PRO A 106 -19.55 -1.10 8.68
C PRO A 106 -20.92 -0.50 8.34
N VAL A 107 -21.22 0.70 8.86
CA VAL A 107 -22.49 1.41 8.57
C VAL A 107 -22.47 2.09 7.20
N GLN A 108 -21.31 2.58 6.78
CA GLN A 108 -21.12 3.24 5.49
C GLN A 108 -19.92 2.64 4.77
N PRO A 109 -20.08 1.46 4.13
CA PRO A 109 -18.96 0.66 3.65
C PRO A 109 -18.37 1.15 2.33
N HIS A 110 -19.05 2.03 1.61
CA HIS A 110 -18.57 2.58 0.33
C HIS A 110 -18.21 1.50 -0.71
N GLY A 111 -18.93 0.38 -0.71
CA GLY A 111 -18.67 -0.76 -1.60
C GLY A 111 -17.46 -1.61 -1.18
N VAL A 112 -16.84 -1.35 -0.03
CA VAL A 112 -15.77 -2.20 0.51
C VAL A 112 -16.39 -3.35 1.31
N ARG A 113 -15.97 -4.58 1.02
CA ARG A 113 -16.36 -5.78 1.78
C ARG A 113 -15.38 -6.11 2.89
N LEU A 114 -14.08 -5.98 2.61
CA LEU A 114 -13.01 -6.28 3.54
C LEU A 114 -11.94 -5.18 3.45
N ARG A 115 -11.48 -4.71 4.60
CA ARG A 115 -10.27 -3.89 4.69
C ARG A 115 -9.22 -4.69 5.46
N ARG A 116 -8.12 -5.02 4.77
CA ARG A 116 -6.96 -5.69 5.37
C ARG A 116 -5.86 -4.66 5.59
N ARG A 117 -5.31 -4.59 6.81
CA ARG A 117 -4.18 -3.73 7.17
C ARG A 117 -2.92 -4.56 7.32
N PHE A 118 -1.79 -4.00 6.91
CA PHE A 118 -0.47 -4.61 6.98
C PHE A 118 0.39 -3.95 8.06
N ARG A 119 1.03 -4.78 8.88
CA ARG A 119 2.15 -4.38 9.73
C ARG A 119 3.42 -4.84 9.04
N THR A 120 4.33 -3.91 8.77
CA THR A 120 5.57 -4.19 8.03
C THR A 120 6.79 -3.69 8.78
N GLU A 121 7.88 -4.45 8.72
CA GLU A 121 9.22 -4.00 9.08
C GLU A 121 10.07 -3.95 7.80
N GLY A 122 10.24 -2.75 7.24
CA GLY A 122 10.82 -2.59 5.92
C GLY A 122 9.94 -3.27 4.85
N ARG A 123 10.53 -4.20 4.09
CA ARG A 123 9.84 -4.97 3.04
C ARG A 123 9.16 -6.25 3.56
N THR A 124 9.31 -6.56 4.85
CA THR A 124 8.78 -7.78 5.45
C THR A 124 7.43 -7.53 6.11
N LEU A 125 6.43 -8.33 5.76
CA LEU A 125 5.12 -8.36 6.39
C LEU A 125 5.18 -9.14 7.71
N THR A 126 4.93 -8.45 8.81
CA THR A 126 5.00 -9.01 10.16
C THR A 126 3.63 -9.29 10.77
N GLY A 127 2.56 -8.75 10.19
CA GLY A 127 1.20 -9.02 10.64
C GLY A 127 0.15 -8.49 9.69
N ILE A 128 -1.05 -9.07 9.79
CA ILE A 128 -2.24 -8.66 9.05
C ILE A 128 -3.41 -8.50 10.01
N SER A 129 -4.29 -7.54 9.73
CA SER A 129 -5.52 -7.32 10.50
C SER A 129 -6.66 -7.04 9.54
N ASP A 130 -7.70 -7.87 9.63
CA ASP A 130 -8.85 -7.83 8.75
C ASP A 130 -10.04 -7.17 9.42
N GLU A 131 -10.74 -6.34 8.66
CA GLU A 131 -11.96 -5.68 9.07
C GLU A 131 -13.06 -5.90 8.03
N ALA A 132 -14.07 -6.68 8.39
CA ALA A 132 -15.24 -6.87 7.54
C ALA A 132 -16.14 -5.62 7.56
N LEU A 133 -16.49 -5.15 6.37
CA LEU A 133 -17.30 -3.95 6.14
C LEU A 133 -18.61 -4.30 5.42
N ASN A 134 -19.14 -5.50 5.68
CA ASN A 134 -20.35 -6.04 5.04
C ASN A 134 -21.67 -5.60 5.72
N GLY A 135 -21.65 -4.63 6.63
CA GLY A 135 -22.83 -4.18 7.37
C GLY A 135 -23.29 -5.10 8.50
N SER A 136 -22.60 -6.21 8.78
CA SER A 136 -22.88 -7.06 9.93
C SER A 136 -22.24 -6.50 11.20
N LEU A 137 -23.05 -6.08 12.17
CA LEU A 137 -22.57 -5.64 13.49
C LEU A 137 -21.79 -6.73 14.25
N ALA A 138 -21.98 -7.99 13.90
CA ALA A 138 -21.37 -9.13 14.59
C ALA A 138 -19.86 -9.27 14.32
N ASP A 139 -19.37 -8.80 13.16
CA ASP A 139 -17.93 -8.87 12.81
C ASP A 139 -17.13 -7.66 13.29
N ALA A 140 -17.76 -6.50 13.49
CA ALA A 140 -17.05 -5.30 13.95
C ALA A 140 -16.44 -5.46 15.36
N ALA A 141 -16.95 -6.39 16.17
CA ALA A 141 -16.45 -6.69 17.51
C ALA A 141 -15.21 -7.60 17.51
N SER A 142 -14.96 -8.40 16.46
CA SER A 142 -13.83 -9.33 16.41
C SER A 142 -12.50 -8.66 16.06
N VAL A 143 -12.54 -7.51 15.38
CA VAL A 143 -11.38 -6.75 14.90
C VAL A 143 -10.73 -5.91 16.01
N VAL A 144 -11.56 -5.46 16.97
CA VAL A 144 -11.13 -4.61 18.07
C VAL A 144 -10.41 -5.42 19.16
N ASP A 145 -10.70 -6.71 19.28
CA ASP A 145 -10.17 -7.56 20.34
C ASP A 145 -8.69 -7.90 20.10
N ASP A 146 -8.33 -8.39 18.91
CA ASP A 146 -7.01 -8.97 18.67
C ASP A 146 -5.87 -7.93 18.61
N PHE A 147 -6.09 -6.79 17.94
CA PHE A 147 -5.07 -5.74 17.79
C PHE A 147 -4.86 -4.91 19.07
N LEU A 148 -5.91 -4.69 19.87
CA LEU A 148 -5.79 -3.95 21.13
C LEU A 148 -5.21 -4.81 22.26
N LEU A 149 -5.51 -6.11 22.29
CA LEU A 149 -4.94 -7.01 23.28
C LEU A 149 -3.42 -7.16 23.10
N GLU A 150 -2.93 -7.28 21.86
CA GLU A 150 -1.49 -7.41 21.58
C GLU A 150 -0.68 -6.13 21.90
N GLU A 151 -1.28 -4.93 21.77
CA GLU A 151 -0.62 -3.66 22.13
C GLU A 151 -0.63 -3.40 23.65
N LEU A 152 -1.64 -3.90 24.37
CA LEU A 152 -1.71 -3.82 25.83
C LEU A 152 -0.69 -4.75 26.52
N GLU A 153 -0.41 -5.92 25.94
CA GLU A 153 0.58 -6.87 26.47
C GLU A 153 2.04 -6.42 26.27
N ARG A 154 2.26 -5.38 25.45
CA ARG A 154 3.57 -4.80 25.15
C ARG A 154 3.93 -3.56 26.01
N THR A 155 3.07 -3.18 26.96
CA THR A 155 3.26 -2.05 27.91
C THR A 155 3.40 -2.56 29.34
#